data_AF-A0AAV7Z1P0-F1
#
_entry.id   AF-A0AAV7Z1P0-F1
#
_cell.length_a   1.000
_cell.length_b   1.000
_cell.length_c   1.000
_cell.angle_alpha   90.00
_cell.angle_beta   90.00
_cell.angle_gamma   90.00
#
_symmetry.space_group_name_H-M   'P 1'
#
loop_
_entity.id
_entity.type
_entity.pdbx_description
1 polymer ?
#
loop_
_entity_poly.entity_id
_entity_poly.type
_entity_poly.pdbx_seq_one_letter_code
_entity_poly.pdbx_strand_id
1 'polypeptide(L)'
;MREAVLKVNGSNINTWWSLHHYISIGLSTVLCFWKFNSFYQILGKRIFIFSFYTSSIQLIQHFYQIRCLYKMRALGKANIEQTVNSDTPALTFFFSLKVLIPLLIIAHFFQGYLGLYLIVSFFTRNNPTEFCLTCGILFLILCFGNVYTTAKIVLEKHKSKIQKYKIKKVINVARSLEQKFQKSKIPYAHKKLESNTFTTNYIKPKIVEEFIINNNNNNNIQNENKLKKLE
;
A
#
# COMPACT_ATOMS: atom_id res chain seq x y z
N MET A 1 -9.38 -1.69 -17.91
CA MET A 1 -10.70 -2.36 -17.86
C MET A 1 -10.97 -3.22 -16.61
N ARG A 2 -9.98 -3.59 -15.78
CA ARG A 2 -10.22 -4.28 -14.50
C ARG A 2 -10.72 -3.35 -13.37
N GLU A 3 -10.50 -2.04 -13.51
CA GLU A 3 -10.84 -1.02 -12.51
C GLU A 3 -12.34 -0.69 -12.44
N ALA A 4 -13.05 -0.73 -13.57
CA ALA A 4 -14.50 -0.46 -13.61
C ALA A 4 -15.30 -1.53 -12.84
N VAL A 5 -14.88 -2.80 -12.96
CA VAL A 5 -15.50 -3.92 -12.24
C VAL A 5 -15.22 -3.87 -10.73
N LEU A 6 -14.06 -3.38 -10.30
CA LEU A 6 -13.70 -3.25 -8.88
C LEU A 6 -14.35 -2.05 -8.19
N LYS A 7 -14.65 -0.98 -8.94
CA LYS A 7 -15.39 0.20 -8.45
C LYS A 7 -16.85 -0.14 -8.12
N VAL A 8 -17.48 -0.96 -8.97
CA VAL A 8 -18.84 -1.50 -8.74
C VAL A 8 -18.88 -2.43 -7.51
N ASN A 9 -17.77 -3.12 -7.21
CA ASN A 9 -17.61 -3.96 -6.02
C ASN A 9 -17.22 -3.19 -4.74
N GLY A 10 -17.32 -1.85 -4.73
CA GLY A 10 -17.05 -1.02 -3.54
C GLY A 10 -15.57 -0.89 -3.16
N SER A 11 -14.63 -1.31 -4.02
CA SER A 11 -13.20 -1.13 -3.76
C SER A 11 -12.79 0.32 -4.04
N ASN A 12 -12.30 1.01 -3.02
CA ASN A 12 -11.86 2.40 -3.09
C ASN A 12 -10.51 2.48 -3.83
N ILE A 13 -10.54 2.31 -5.16
CA ILE A 13 -9.35 2.44 -6.02
C ILE A 13 -8.88 3.89 -5.98
N ASN A 14 -7.59 4.07 -5.70
CA ASN A 14 -6.96 5.39 -5.73
C ASN A 14 -7.05 5.98 -7.14
N THR A 15 -7.89 7.00 -7.30
CA THR A 15 -8.13 7.75 -8.55
C THR A 15 -6.85 8.23 -9.25
N TRP A 16 -5.78 8.44 -8.46
CA TRP A 16 -4.47 8.81 -8.97
C TRP A 16 -3.91 7.84 -10.02
N TRP A 17 -4.07 6.52 -9.84
CA TRP A 17 -3.47 5.54 -10.76
C TRP A 17 -4.08 5.61 -12.16
N SER A 18 -5.41 5.73 -12.25
CA SER A 18 -6.09 5.91 -13.53
C SER A 18 -5.67 7.24 -14.19
N LEU A 19 -5.58 8.33 -13.42
CA LEU A 19 -5.11 9.64 -13.92
C LEU A 19 -3.66 9.60 -14.40
N HIS A 20 -2.77 8.94 -13.65
CA HIS A 20 -1.38 8.71 -14.04
C HIS A 20 -1.27 7.98 -15.38
N HIS A 21 -2.12 6.97 -15.62
CA HIS A 21 -2.15 6.27 -16.91
C HIS A 21 -2.57 7.18 -18.07
N TYR A 22 -3.59 8.02 -17.90
CA TYR A 22 -3.99 8.98 -18.95
C TYR A 22 -2.89 9.99 -19.28
N ILE A 23 -2.22 10.53 -18.26
CA ILE A 23 -1.09 11.45 -18.46
C ILE A 23 0.07 10.74 -19.16
N SER A 24 0.35 9.47 -18.80
CA SER A 24 1.41 8.68 -19.42
C SER A 24 1.16 8.43 -20.92
N ILE A 25 -0.10 8.19 -21.30
CA ILE A 25 -0.48 8.06 -22.71
C ILE A 25 -0.20 9.37 -23.45
N GLY A 26 -0.64 10.50 -22.89
CA GLY A 26 -0.37 11.82 -23.48
C GLY A 26 1.13 12.11 -23.62
N LEU A 27 1.93 11.76 -22.61
CA LEU A 27 3.38 11.87 -22.67
C LEU A 27 3.98 11.03 -23.81
N SER A 28 3.55 9.77 -23.97
CA SER A 28 3.98 8.92 -25.08
C SER A 28 3.57 9.49 -26.44
N THR A 29 2.37 10.07 -26.55
CA THR A 29 1.91 10.75 -27.76
C THR A 29 2.81 11.93 -28.11
N VAL A 30 3.12 12.80 -27.14
CA VAL A 30 4.01 13.95 -27.35
C VAL A 30 5.42 13.50 -27.76
N LEU A 31 5.97 12.46 -27.12
CA LEU A 31 7.27 11.90 -27.50
C LEU A 31 7.26 11.30 -28.91
N CYS A 32 6.16 10.70 -29.34
CA CYS A 32 6.01 10.12 -30.68
C CYS A 32 6.00 11.18 -31.79
N PHE A 33 5.36 12.33 -31.54
CA PHE A 33 5.33 13.45 -32.49
C PHE A 33 6.60 14.30 -32.50
N TRP A 34 7.55 14.05 -31.59
CA TRP A 34 8.79 14.81 -31.51
C TRP A 34 9.72 14.45 -32.67
N LYS A 35 10.00 15.42 -33.55
CA LYS A 35 10.96 15.29 -34.66
C LYS A 35 12.35 14.88 -34.17
N PHE A 36 12.96 13.92 -34.87
CA PHE A 36 14.29 13.41 -34.52
C PHE A 36 15.36 14.51 -34.62
N ASN A 37 16.05 14.78 -33.52
CA ASN A 37 17.17 15.71 -33.45
C ASN A 37 18.22 15.21 -32.45
N SER A 38 19.43 15.79 -32.45
CA SER A 38 20.53 15.35 -31.57
C SER A 38 20.16 15.40 -30.08
N PHE A 39 19.28 16.33 -29.70
CA PHE A 39 18.78 16.40 -28.32
C PHE A 39 17.82 15.27 -27.98
N TYR A 40 16.91 14.92 -28.89
CA TYR A 40 15.98 13.82 -28.76
C TYR A 40 16.73 12.49 -28.59
N GLN A 41 17.89 12.31 -29.21
CA GLN A 41 18.73 11.13 -28.97
C GLN A 41 19.26 11.06 -27.54
N ILE A 42 19.78 12.18 -27.01
CA ILE A 42 20.30 12.25 -25.63
C ILE A 42 19.16 12.06 -24.62
N LEU A 43 18.03 12.75 -24.84
CA LEU A 43 16.84 12.65 -24.03
C LEU A 43 16.25 11.24 -24.09
N GLY A 44 16.18 10.64 -25.28
CA GLY A 44 15.68 9.30 -25.51
C GLY A 44 16.49 8.26 -24.74
N LYS A 45 17.82 8.38 -24.69
CA LYS A 45 18.67 7.52 -23.84
C LYS A 45 18.30 7.65 -22.36
N ARG A 46 18.09 8.87 -21.86
CA ARG A 46 17.69 9.13 -20.47
C ARG A 46 16.30 8.57 -20.16
N ILE A 47 15.33 8.79 -21.04
CA ILE A 47 13.96 8.24 -20.94
C ILE A 47 14.00 6.71 -20.98
N PHE A 48 14.82 6.12 -21.86
CA PHE A 48 14.95 4.66 -21.98
C PHE A 48 15.47 4.03 -20.69
N ILE A 49 16.53 4.59 -20.10
CA ILE A 49 17.06 4.13 -18.81
C ILE A 49 16.01 4.25 -17.71
N PHE A 50 15.27 5.37 -17.69
CA PHE A 50 14.17 5.56 -16.75
C PHE A 50 13.03 4.54 -16.95
N SER A 51 12.62 4.27 -18.18
CA SER A 51 11.61 3.27 -18.52
C SER A 51 12.04 1.86 -18.13
N PHE A 52 13.30 1.50 -18.36
CA PHE A 52 13.84 0.21 -17.94
C PHE A 52 13.81 0.06 -16.41
N TYR A 53 14.23 1.12 -15.71
CA TYR A 53 14.25 1.15 -14.25
C TYR A 53 12.85 1.04 -13.65
N THR A 54 11.90 1.85 -14.14
CA THR A 54 10.50 1.81 -13.68
C THR A 54 9.82 0.48 -14.01
N SER A 55 10.09 -0.13 -15.16
CA SER A 55 9.59 -1.47 -15.52
C SER A 55 10.10 -2.54 -14.55
N SER A 56 11.38 -2.49 -14.18
CA SER A 56 11.95 -3.39 -13.17
C SER A 56 11.24 -3.25 -11.82
N ILE A 57 10.93 -2.01 -11.41
CA ILE A 57 10.18 -1.77 -10.18
C ILE A 57 8.75 -2.30 -10.28
N GLN A 58 8.05 -2.08 -11.39
CA GLN A 58 6.70 -2.59 -11.61
C GLN A 58 6.64 -4.12 -11.52
N LEU A 59 7.66 -4.81 -12.01
CA LEU A 59 7.77 -6.26 -11.87
C LEU A 59 7.89 -6.69 -10.40
N ILE A 60 8.72 -6.00 -9.62
CA ILE A 60 8.84 -6.24 -8.16
C ILE A 60 7.50 -5.97 -7.45
N GLN A 61 6.80 -4.89 -7.81
CA GLN A 61 5.47 -4.56 -7.28
C GLN A 61 4.44 -5.65 -7.62
N HIS A 62 4.48 -6.17 -8.85
CA HIS A 62 3.59 -7.23 -9.29
C HIS A 62 3.77 -8.51 -8.46
N PHE A 63 5.01 -8.96 -8.27
CA PHE A 63 5.31 -10.10 -7.41
C PHE A 63 4.88 -9.87 -5.96
N TYR A 64 5.05 -8.65 -5.44
CA TYR A 64 4.56 -8.29 -4.11
C TYR A 64 3.03 -8.40 -3.99
N GLN A 65 2.28 -7.88 -4.97
CA GLN A 65 0.82 -7.93 -4.99
C GLN A 65 0.30 -9.37 -5.05
N ILE A 66 0.90 -10.20 -5.90
CA ILE A 66 0.56 -11.63 -6.02
C ILE A 66 0.71 -12.33 -4.66
N ARG A 67 1.82 -12.10 -3.95
CA ARG A 67 2.05 -12.69 -2.61
C ARG A 67 1.01 -12.25 -1.58
N CYS A 68 0.64 -10.98 -1.59
CA CYS A 68 -0.44 -10.47 -0.73
C CYS A 68 -1.79 -11.14 -1.04
N LEU A 69 -2.11 -11.35 -2.32
CA LEU A 69 -3.33 -12.02 -2.73
C LEU A 69 -3.35 -13.48 -2.29
N TYR A 70 -2.25 -14.22 -2.48
CA TYR A 70 -2.14 -15.60 -2.00
C TYR A 70 -2.30 -15.69 -0.49
N LYS A 71 -1.72 -14.76 0.27
CA LYS A 71 -1.91 -14.70 1.72
C LYS A 71 -3.37 -14.46 2.11
N MET A 72 -4.07 -13.55 1.43
CA MET A 72 -5.49 -13.31 1.72
C MET A 72 -6.38 -14.49 1.32
N ARG A 73 -6.08 -15.14 0.18
CA ARG A 73 -6.77 -16.36 -0.25
C ARG A 73 -6.54 -17.52 0.71
N ALA A 74 -5.31 -17.67 1.22
CA ALA A 74 -5.00 -18.62 2.27
C ALA A 74 -5.75 -18.26 3.54
N LEU A 75 -5.73 -17.03 4.04
CA LEU A 75 -6.48 -16.65 5.25
C LEU A 75 -8.02 -16.80 5.12
N GLY A 76 -8.57 -16.68 3.90
CA GLY A 76 -9.97 -16.98 3.62
C GLY A 76 -10.30 -18.48 3.48
N LYS A 77 -9.29 -19.34 3.29
CA LYS A 77 -9.44 -20.81 3.20
C LYS A 77 -8.80 -21.57 4.39
N ALA A 78 -7.98 -20.90 5.20
CA ALA A 78 -7.08 -21.50 6.20
C ALA A 78 -7.58 -21.25 7.63
N ASN A 79 -8.82 -21.63 7.88
CA ASN A 79 -9.10 -22.38 9.11
C ASN A 79 -8.66 -23.84 8.98
N ILE A 80 -8.25 -24.29 7.79
CA ILE A 80 -7.87 -25.68 7.53
C ILE A 80 -6.38 -25.71 7.20
N GLU A 81 -5.61 -25.94 8.25
CA GLU A 81 -4.41 -26.76 8.28
C GLU A 81 -3.17 -26.36 7.44
N GLN A 82 -2.12 -26.11 8.22
CA GLN A 82 -0.74 -26.54 8.00
C GLN A 82 0.14 -25.82 6.95
N THR A 83 1.18 -25.21 7.52
CA THR A 83 2.58 -25.56 7.25
C THR A 83 2.97 -25.69 5.77
N VAL A 84 3.40 -24.58 5.17
CA VAL A 84 4.37 -24.65 4.06
C VAL A 84 5.57 -23.80 4.43
N ASN A 85 6.51 -24.45 5.11
CA ASN A 85 7.96 -24.39 4.95
C ASN A 85 8.51 -23.08 4.36
N SER A 86 8.86 -22.19 5.28
CA SER A 86 10.14 -21.52 5.52
C SER A 86 11.36 -21.63 4.56
N ASP A 87 11.30 -22.09 3.31
CA ASP A 87 12.52 -22.29 2.49
C ASP A 87 12.70 -21.31 1.31
N THR A 88 12.10 -20.12 1.35
CA THR A 88 12.49 -19.01 0.46
C THR A 88 12.71 -17.68 1.20
N PRO A 89 13.55 -17.62 2.26
CA PRO A 89 13.82 -16.36 2.96
C PRO A 89 14.56 -15.34 2.09
N ALA A 90 15.55 -15.76 1.29
CA ALA A 90 16.40 -14.87 0.50
C ALA A 90 15.61 -14.12 -0.60
N LEU A 91 14.85 -14.86 -1.43
CA LEU A 91 14.04 -14.24 -2.49
C LEU A 91 12.89 -13.41 -1.90
N THR A 92 12.39 -13.76 -0.72
CA THR A 92 11.29 -13.04 -0.05
C THR A 92 11.70 -11.68 0.53
N PHE A 93 12.98 -11.50 0.86
CA PHE A 93 13.49 -10.21 1.29
C PHE A 93 13.41 -9.16 0.18
N PHE A 94 13.81 -9.51 -1.05
CA PHE A 94 13.83 -8.58 -2.20
C PHE A 94 12.44 -8.06 -2.60
N PHE A 95 11.39 -8.85 -2.36
CA PHE A 95 9.99 -8.44 -2.61
C PHE A 95 9.30 -7.86 -1.39
N SER A 96 10.03 -7.51 -0.34
CA SER A 96 9.46 -6.89 0.85
C SER A 96 9.13 -5.42 0.61
N LEU A 97 8.02 -4.94 1.18
CA LEU A 97 7.64 -3.52 1.08
C LEU A 97 8.76 -2.59 1.61
N LYS A 98 9.59 -3.05 2.56
CA LYS A 98 10.71 -2.25 3.09
C LYS A 98 11.79 -1.96 2.05
N VAL A 99 12.03 -2.86 1.10
CA VAL A 99 12.99 -2.69 -0.01
C VAL A 99 12.34 -1.94 -1.16
N LEU A 100 11.05 -2.18 -1.38
CA LEU A 100 10.31 -1.57 -2.47
C LEU A 100 10.14 -0.05 -2.30
N ILE A 101 9.82 0.44 -1.09
CA ILE A 101 9.61 1.89 -0.85
C ILE A 101 10.83 2.75 -1.23
N PRO A 102 12.06 2.48 -0.74
CA PRO A 102 13.21 3.32 -1.09
C PRO A 102 13.54 3.25 -2.59
N LEU A 103 13.41 2.08 -3.22
CA LEU A 103 13.58 1.94 -4.67
C LEU A 103 12.56 2.80 -5.43
N LEU A 104 11.31 2.83 -4.94
CA LEU A 104 10.27 3.65 -5.51
C LEU A 104 10.59 5.14 -5.40
N ILE A 105 11.05 5.59 -4.24
CA ILE A 105 11.45 6.99 -4.01
C ILE A 105 12.56 7.43 -4.97
N ILE A 106 13.57 6.58 -5.22
CA ILE A 106 14.64 6.86 -6.19
C ILE A 106 14.04 7.06 -7.60
N ALA A 107 13.05 6.25 -8.00
CA ALA A 107 12.35 6.43 -9.27
C ALA A 107 11.70 7.81 -9.39
N HIS A 108 11.07 8.28 -8.31
CA HIS A 108 10.39 9.57 -8.29
C HIS A 108 11.38 10.73 -8.41
N PHE A 109 12.51 10.66 -7.71
CA PHE A 109 13.58 11.64 -7.84
C PHE A 109 14.14 11.68 -9.26
N PHE A 110 14.38 10.51 -9.87
CA PHE A 110 14.85 10.45 -11.25
C PHE A 110 13.82 11.03 -12.23
N GLN A 111 12.53 10.75 -12.01
CA GLN A 111 11.43 11.32 -12.78
C GLN A 111 11.37 12.85 -12.67
N GLY A 112 11.53 13.41 -11.46
CA GLY A 112 11.60 14.84 -11.23
C GLY A 112 12.82 15.49 -11.88
N TYR A 113 13.99 14.85 -11.79
CA TYR A 113 15.21 15.29 -12.46
C TYR A 113 15.01 15.39 -13.98
N LEU A 114 14.36 14.40 -14.59
CA LEU A 114 14.07 14.40 -16.02
C LEU A 114 13.11 15.54 -16.41
N GLY A 115 12.08 15.80 -15.60
CA GLY A 115 11.15 16.92 -15.79
C GLY A 115 11.85 18.28 -15.70
N LEU A 116 12.67 18.50 -14.68
CA LEU A 116 13.45 19.74 -14.53
C LEU A 116 14.47 19.92 -15.65
N TYR A 117 15.17 18.85 -16.03
CA TYR A 117 16.14 18.87 -17.13
C TYR A 117 15.49 19.33 -18.45
N LEU A 118 14.27 18.87 -18.73
CA LEU A 118 13.49 19.27 -19.90
C LEU A 118 13.10 20.75 -19.87
N ILE A 119 12.64 21.24 -18.72
CA ILE A 119 12.26 22.65 -18.55
C ILE A 119 13.49 23.56 -18.68
N VAL A 120 14.60 23.23 -18.03
CA VAL A 120 15.86 23.99 -18.16
C VAL A 120 16.37 23.96 -19.59
N SER A 121 16.27 22.82 -20.28
CA SER A 121 16.66 22.69 -21.70
C SER A 121 15.80 23.54 -22.64
N PHE A 122 14.56 23.88 -22.26
CA PHE A 122 13.71 24.79 -23.00
C PHE A 122 14.21 26.24 -22.88
N PHE A 123 14.59 26.69 -21.69
CA PHE A 123 15.04 28.08 -21.49
C PHE A 123 16.48 28.35 -21.94
N THR A 124 17.33 27.33 -21.99
CA THR A 124 18.78 27.50 -22.25
C THR A 124 19.19 27.30 -23.71
N ARG A 125 18.31 26.75 -24.54
CA ARG A 125 18.65 26.40 -25.93
C ARG A 125 18.12 27.44 -26.91
N ASN A 126 18.91 27.73 -27.94
CA ASN A 126 18.58 28.73 -28.97
C ASN A 126 17.32 28.37 -29.79
N ASN A 127 17.04 27.08 -30.02
CA ASN A 127 15.85 26.59 -30.74
C ASN A 127 15.12 25.53 -29.88
N PRO A 128 14.38 25.95 -28.84
CA PRO A 128 13.66 25.02 -28.00
C PRO A 128 12.39 24.53 -28.70
N THR A 129 12.11 23.24 -28.59
CA THR A 129 10.82 22.70 -29.05
C THR A 129 9.80 22.84 -27.92
N GLU A 130 8.59 23.30 -28.21
CA GLU A 130 7.46 23.38 -27.25
C GLU A 130 7.16 22.03 -26.56
N PHE A 131 7.50 20.93 -27.23
CA PHE A 131 7.44 19.58 -26.67
C PHE A 131 8.35 19.38 -25.45
N CYS A 132 9.46 20.11 -25.32
CA CYS A 132 10.32 20.08 -24.13
C CYS A 132 9.55 20.54 -22.89
N LEU A 133 8.89 21.70 -23.00
CA LEU A 133 8.15 22.30 -21.92
C LEU A 133 6.95 21.44 -21.53
N THR A 134 6.20 20.97 -22.54
CA THR A 134 5.06 20.07 -22.35
C THR A 134 5.46 18.78 -21.64
N CYS A 135 6.48 18.06 -22.14
CA CYS A 135 6.99 16.85 -21.50
C CYS A 135 7.52 17.12 -20.08
N GLY A 136 8.23 18.23 -19.89
CA GLY A 136 8.78 18.61 -18.59
C GLY A 136 7.69 18.82 -17.53
N ILE A 137 6.63 19.55 -17.88
CA ILE A 137 5.46 19.77 -17.01
C ILE A 137 4.76 18.44 -16.69
N LEU A 138 4.51 17.59 -17.70
CA LEU A 138 3.86 16.28 -17.50
C LEU A 138 4.68 15.38 -16.56
N PHE A 139 6.02 15.32 -16.72
CA PHE A 139 6.90 14.57 -15.82
C PHE A 139 6.86 15.09 -14.38
N LEU A 140 6.79 16.41 -14.19
CA LEU A 140 6.68 17.03 -12.86
C LEU A 140 5.32 16.74 -12.22
N ILE A 141 4.21 16.86 -12.95
CA ILE A 141 2.87 16.52 -12.45
C ILE A 141 2.85 15.06 -11.98
N LEU A 142 3.39 14.14 -12.80
CA LEU A 142 3.50 12.74 -12.43
C LEU A 142 4.41 12.57 -11.20
N CYS A 143 5.50 13.34 -11.09
CA CYS A 143 6.44 13.22 -9.97
C CYS A 143 5.76 13.60 -8.67
N PHE A 144 5.13 14.79 -8.62
CA PHE A 144 4.45 15.27 -7.42
C PHE A 144 3.32 14.35 -6.99
N GLY A 145 2.48 13.88 -7.91
CA GLY A 145 1.40 12.98 -7.53
C GLY A 145 1.88 11.58 -7.14
N ASN A 146 2.94 11.06 -7.75
CA ASN A 146 3.57 9.81 -7.33
C ASN A 146 4.18 9.95 -5.92
N VAL A 147 4.83 11.09 -5.61
CA VAL A 147 5.38 11.37 -4.26
C VAL A 147 4.26 11.47 -3.24
N TYR A 148 3.22 12.23 -3.55
CA TYR A 148 2.06 12.42 -2.67
C TYR A 148 1.38 11.08 -2.35
N THR A 149 1.13 10.25 -3.36
CA THR A 149 0.49 8.95 -3.15
C THR A 149 1.36 7.98 -2.36
N THR A 150 2.67 7.95 -2.63
CA THR A 150 3.62 7.15 -1.85
C THR A 150 3.67 7.61 -0.39
N ALA A 151 3.71 8.93 -0.15
CA ALA A 151 3.69 9.50 1.20
C ALA A 151 2.41 9.12 1.96
N LYS A 152 1.24 9.23 1.31
CA LYS A 152 -0.05 8.82 1.88
C LYS A 152 -0.04 7.35 2.31
N ILE A 153 0.44 6.45 1.44
CA ILE A 153 0.51 5.01 1.74
C ILE A 153 1.46 4.72 2.91
N VAL A 154 2.61 5.39 2.96
CA VAL A 154 3.58 5.24 4.06
C VAL A 154 2.96 5.68 5.39
N LEU A 155 2.26 6.82 5.41
CA LEU A 155 1.57 7.33 6.60
C LEU A 155 0.46 6.39 7.07
N GLU A 156 -0.39 5.92 6.16
CA GLU A 156 -1.46 4.96 6.47
C GLU A 156 -0.89 3.64 7.03
N LYS A 157 0.21 3.16 6.44
CA LYS A 157 0.87 1.94 6.91
C LYS A 157 1.53 2.14 8.26
N HIS A 158 2.08 3.32 8.54
CA HIS A 158 2.62 3.67 9.85
C HIS A 158 1.52 3.70 10.92
N LYS A 159 0.40 4.38 10.66
CA LYS A 159 -0.78 4.40 11.55
C LYS A 159 -1.31 2.98 11.82
N SER A 160 -1.44 2.16 10.77
CA SER A 160 -1.90 0.78 10.89
C SER A 160 -0.97 -0.10 11.73
N LYS A 161 0.35 0.11 11.65
CA LYS A 161 1.32 -0.61 12.51
C LYS A 161 1.15 -0.24 13.98
N ILE A 162 0.97 1.04 14.28
CA ILE A 162 0.74 1.53 15.66
C ILE A 162 -0.53 0.89 16.22
N GLN A 163 -1.61 0.85 15.45
CA GLN A 163 -2.88 0.25 15.90
C GLN A 163 -2.73 -1.26 16.17
N LYS A 164 -2.07 -2.01 15.28
CA LYS A 164 -1.79 -3.44 15.49
C LYS A 164 -0.93 -3.70 16.73
N TYR A 165 0.05 -2.83 17.00
CA TYR A 165 0.88 -2.92 18.21
C TYR A 165 0.04 -2.73 19.48
N LYS A 166 -0.83 -1.70 19.51
CA LYS A 166 -1.75 -1.47 20.64
C LYS A 166 -2.65 -2.68 20.90
N ILE A 167 -3.28 -3.23 19.86
CA ILE A 167 -4.15 -4.42 19.98
C ILE A 167 -3.36 -5.63 20.47
N LYS A 168 -2.16 -5.89 19.93
CA LYS A 168 -1.31 -7.00 20.36
C LYS A 168 -0.92 -6.90 21.84
N LYS A 169 -0.65 -5.69 22.33
CA LYS A 169 -0.37 -5.43 23.75
C LYS A 169 -1.57 -5.80 24.62
N VAL A 170 -2.78 -5.38 24.24
CA VAL A 170 -4.03 -5.72 24.97
C VAL A 170 -4.27 -7.23 24.99
N ILE A 171 -4.14 -7.91 23.85
CA ILE A 171 -4.31 -9.38 23.75
C ILE A 171 -3.31 -10.11 24.65
N ASN A 172 -2.04 -9.67 24.69
CA ASN A 172 -1.03 -10.29 25.54
C ASN A 172 -1.34 -10.10 27.03
N VAL A 173 -1.86 -8.95 27.44
CA VAL A 173 -2.31 -8.72 28.82
C VAL A 173 -3.50 -9.61 29.16
N ALA A 174 -4.51 -9.68 28.29
CA ALA A 174 -5.68 -10.55 28.48
C ALA A 174 -5.26 -12.02 28.63
N ARG A 175 -4.38 -12.52 27.75
CA ARG A 175 -3.83 -13.89 27.82
C ARG A 175 -3.07 -14.13 29.13
N SER A 176 -2.31 -13.15 29.62
CA SER A 176 -1.60 -13.26 30.89
C SER A 176 -2.54 -13.32 32.10
N LEU A 177 -3.69 -12.63 32.03
CA LEU A 177 -4.72 -12.68 33.06
C LEU A 177 -5.45 -14.02 33.02
N GLU A 178 -5.83 -14.52 31.84
CA GLU A 178 -6.43 -15.86 31.67
C GLU A 178 -5.52 -16.96 32.25
N GLN A 179 -4.22 -16.89 31.99
CA GLN A 179 -3.24 -17.82 32.57
C GLN A 179 -3.17 -17.73 34.09
N LYS A 180 -3.24 -16.53 34.68
CA LYS A 180 -3.28 -16.37 36.14
C LYS A 180 -4.60 -16.89 36.74
N PHE A 181 -5.74 -16.64 36.08
CA PHE A 181 -7.05 -17.16 36.49
C PHE A 181 -7.10 -18.69 36.43
N GLN A 182 -6.57 -19.31 35.37
CA GLN A 182 -6.44 -20.77 35.28
C GLN A 182 -5.51 -21.33 36.35
N LYS A 183 -4.40 -20.65 36.67
CA LYS A 183 -3.48 -21.09 37.73
C LYS A 183 -4.05 -20.90 39.14
N SER A 184 -4.97 -19.96 39.35
CA SER A 184 -5.71 -19.79 40.60
C SER A 184 -6.89 -20.74 40.76
N LYS A 185 -7.42 -21.31 39.66
CA LYS A 185 -8.44 -22.36 39.66
C LYS A 185 -7.75 -23.73 39.53
N ILE A 186 -7.40 -24.33 40.67
CA ILE A 186 -7.22 -25.77 41.01
C ILE A 186 -6.11 -25.85 42.08
N PRO A 187 -6.41 -26.36 43.30
CA PRO A 187 -6.71 -27.78 43.51
C PRO A 187 -8.21 -28.03 43.74
N TYR A 188 -8.66 -29.26 43.50
CA TYR A 188 -10.06 -29.74 43.58
C TYR A 188 -10.95 -29.53 42.34
N ALA A 189 -10.60 -30.17 41.22
CA ALA A 189 -11.57 -30.85 40.34
C ALA A 189 -10.80 -31.68 39.29
N HIS A 190 -9.92 -32.58 39.74
CA HIS A 190 -9.56 -33.72 38.90
C HIS A 190 -10.68 -34.73 39.04
N LYS A 191 -11.20 -35.20 37.90
CA LYS A 191 -12.25 -36.23 37.71
C LYS A 191 -13.65 -35.66 37.43
N LYS A 192 -14.08 -35.93 36.20
CA LYS A 192 -15.43 -35.76 35.61
C LYS A 192 -15.63 -34.47 34.81
N LEU A 193 -15.08 -34.46 33.59
CA LEU A 193 -15.72 -33.95 32.36
C LEU A 193 -14.85 -34.26 31.11
N GLU A 194 -14.17 -35.42 31.10
CA GLU A 194 -13.80 -36.09 29.85
C GLU A 194 -14.99 -36.91 29.40
N SER A 195 -15.96 -36.27 28.76
CA SER A 195 -16.89 -36.89 27.81
C SER A 195 -17.90 -35.84 27.36
N ASN A 196 -17.93 -35.66 26.05
CA ASN A 196 -18.98 -35.03 25.26
C ASN A 196 -18.77 -33.55 24.89
N THR A 197 -18.59 -33.38 23.58
CA THR A 197 -18.77 -32.17 22.75
C THR A 197 -17.65 -31.15 22.72
N PHE A 198 -16.58 -31.50 22.00
CA PHE A 198 -15.69 -30.53 21.36
C PHE A 198 -16.41 -29.89 20.16
N THR A 199 -17.33 -28.97 20.42
CA THR A 199 -17.81 -28.00 19.42
C THR A 199 -17.17 -26.65 19.73
N THR A 200 -16.07 -26.35 19.05
CA THR A 200 -15.44 -25.03 19.05
C THR A 200 -16.28 -24.04 18.23
N ASN A 201 -17.43 -23.66 18.77
CA ASN A 201 -18.20 -22.50 18.32
C ASN A 201 -17.96 -21.33 19.30
N TYR A 202 -17.39 -20.26 18.75
CA TYR A 202 -17.58 -18.85 19.13
C TYR A 202 -17.97 -18.56 20.59
N ILE A 203 -16.97 -18.40 21.46
CA ILE A 203 -17.09 -17.49 22.60
C ILE A 203 -16.27 -16.26 22.27
N LYS A 204 -16.90 -15.38 21.48
CA LYS A 204 -16.53 -13.99 21.35
C LYS A 204 -16.61 -13.38 22.76
N PRO A 205 -15.52 -12.84 23.34
CA PRO A 205 -15.64 -12.20 24.64
C PRO A 205 -16.50 -10.95 24.44
N LYS A 206 -17.67 -10.95 25.08
CA LYS A 206 -18.67 -9.87 25.15
C LYS A 206 -18.03 -8.49 25.43
N ILE A 207 -16.88 -8.50 26.11
CA ILE A 207 -16.02 -7.35 26.40
C ILE A 207 -15.46 -6.69 25.13
N VAL A 208 -15.12 -7.46 24.09
CA VAL A 208 -14.57 -6.91 22.83
C VAL A 208 -15.68 -6.31 21.97
N GLU A 209 -16.89 -6.86 21.99
CA GLU A 209 -18.05 -6.22 21.34
C GLU A 209 -18.47 -4.95 22.06
N GLU A 210 -18.57 -4.96 23.39
CA GLU A 210 -18.87 -3.74 24.17
C GLU A 210 -17.80 -2.65 23.97
N PHE A 211 -16.51 -3.03 23.86
CA PHE A 211 -15.44 -2.08 23.60
C PHE A 211 -15.47 -1.52 22.17
N ILE A 212 -15.86 -2.32 21.17
CA ILE A 212 -16.00 -1.86 19.77
C ILE A 212 -17.25 -0.98 19.61
N ILE A 213 -18.37 -1.34 20.26
CA ILE A 213 -19.61 -0.57 20.22
C ILE A 213 -19.43 0.78 20.94
N ASN A 214 -18.80 0.82 22.11
CA ASN A 214 -18.52 2.07 22.80
C ASN A 214 -17.53 2.97 22.05
N ASN A 215 -16.51 2.40 21.39
CA ASN A 215 -15.59 3.22 20.60
C ASN A 215 -16.23 3.77 19.32
N ASN A 216 -17.13 3.02 18.68
CA ASN A 216 -17.84 3.50 17.50
C ASN A 216 -18.84 4.62 17.86
N ASN A 217 -19.53 4.51 19.01
CA ASN A 217 -20.40 5.59 19.49
C ASN A 217 -19.62 6.85 19.85
N ASN A 218 -18.46 6.73 20.52
CA ASN A 218 -17.62 7.89 20.84
C ASN A 218 -17.03 8.59 19.60
N ASN A 219 -16.67 7.83 18.56
CA ASN A 219 -16.17 8.39 17.31
C ASN A 219 -17.27 9.10 16.50
N ASN A 220 -18.51 8.59 16.52
CA ASN A 220 -19.64 9.25 15.87
C ASN A 220 -20.03 10.55 16.59
N ILE A 221 -20.04 10.56 17.92
CA ILE A 221 -20.30 11.77 18.73
C ILE A 221 -19.20 12.83 18.52
N GLN A 222 -17.93 12.43 18.39
CA GLN A 222 -16.83 13.36 18.06
C GLN A 222 -16.91 13.93 16.64
N ASN A 223 -17.42 13.16 15.68
CA ASN A 223 -17.59 13.63 14.30
C ASN A 223 -18.81 14.54 14.14
N GLU A 224 -19.93 14.25 14.82
CA GLU A 224 -21.10 15.14 14.85
C GLU A 224 -20.79 16.48 15.55
N ASN A 225 -20.02 16.45 16.65
CA ASN A 225 -19.58 17.67 17.33
C ASN A 225 -18.54 18.48 16.54
N LYS A 226 -17.86 17.86 15.56
CA LYS A 226 -16.98 18.55 14.61
C LYS A 226 -17.76 19.16 13.45
N LEU A 227 -18.81 18.50 12.96
CA LEU A 227 -19.69 19.07 11.92
C LEU A 227 -20.46 20.30 12.45
N LYS A 228 -20.98 20.26 13.68
CA LYS A 228 -21.67 21.39 14.33
C LYS A 228 -20.77 22.59 14.70
N LYS A 229 -19.46 22.48 14.52
CA LYS A 229 -18.47 23.56 14.74
C LYS A 229 -17.96 24.19 13.44
N LEU A 230 -18.44 23.70 12.30
CA LEU A 230 -18.09 24.16 10.95
C LEU A 230 -19.29 24.79 10.21
N GLU A 231 -20.45 24.86 10.87
CA GLU A 231 -21.58 25.75 10.57
C GLU A 231 -21.52 26.96 11.51
#